data_AF-A0A382M7B9-F1
#
_entry.id   AF-A0A382M7B9-F1
#
_cell.length_a   1.000
_cell.length_b   1.000
_cell.length_c   1.000
_cell.angle_alpha   90.00
_cell.angle_beta   90.00
_cell.angle_gamma   90.00
#
_symmetry.space_group_name_H-M   'P 1'
#
loop_
_entity.id
_entity.type
_entity.pdbx_description
1 polymer ?
#
loop_
_entity_poly.entity_id
_entity_poly.type
_entity_poly.pdbx_seq_one_letter_code
_entity_poly.pdbx_strand_id
1 'polypeptide(L)'
;MINQDKWINSIPKINNKFDEKIKQLDSNRWVNTISKKTTYGTKNSYGSVKKYSLAAILFVSGLLLVSAVKNETRNLQKAINNLEASIDVAKFNLKQAILDNEVITAPENIFRLAKEYLNTSLVSYKRSQIKQLSDENEKFTKVNKIKKEKINKKKIKNLSDNIKTQVAKRIEIKKTEMRKLQELYYNPSSIPKEIKTQVAVQIEEKKNEIRNIYSAPKDIFTLERVGRWSVIQVVKLFLGMPVIPGR
;
A
#
# COMPACT_ATOMS: atom_id res chain seq x y z
N MET A 1 -31.09 17.35 -45.46
CA MET A 1 -30.75 15.98 -45.92
C MET A 1 -29.32 15.98 -46.41
N ILE A 2 -28.43 15.21 -45.77
CA ILE A 2 -27.02 15.10 -46.16
C ILE A 2 -26.92 13.98 -47.21
N ASN A 3 -26.37 14.30 -48.38
CA ASN A 3 -26.26 13.41 -49.54
C ASN A 3 -25.07 12.44 -49.36
N GLN A 4 -25.36 11.14 -49.25
CA GLN A 4 -24.38 10.07 -49.00
C GLN A 4 -23.34 9.89 -50.11
N ASP A 5 -23.71 10.20 -51.35
CA ASP A 5 -22.85 9.94 -52.51
C ASP A 5 -21.64 10.88 -52.55
N LYS A 6 -21.76 12.04 -51.89
CA LYS A 6 -20.65 13.00 -51.73
C LYS A 6 -19.60 12.54 -50.70
N TRP A 7 -19.95 11.62 -49.80
CA TRP A 7 -19.09 11.21 -48.67
C TRP A 7 -18.22 9.99 -49.00
N ILE A 8 -18.69 9.08 -49.85
CA ILE A 8 -17.96 7.86 -50.20
C ILE A 8 -16.76 8.17 -51.12
N ASN A 9 -16.86 9.23 -51.92
CA ASN A 9 -15.82 9.61 -52.87
C ASN A 9 -14.65 10.40 -52.24
N SER A 10 -14.73 10.76 -50.96
CA SER A 10 -13.70 11.55 -50.25
C SER A 10 -12.67 10.72 -49.47
N ILE A 11 -12.76 9.38 -49.47
CA ILE A 11 -11.81 8.53 -48.72
C ILE A 11 -10.73 7.97 -49.65
N PRO A 12 -9.42 8.18 -49.36
CA PRO A 12 -8.34 7.69 -50.20
C PRO A 12 -8.22 6.16 -50.08
N LYS A 13 -8.35 5.45 -51.21
CA LYS A 13 -8.14 4.00 -51.30
C LYS A 13 -6.66 3.67 -51.16
N ILE A 14 -6.21 3.34 -49.96
CA ILE A 14 -4.89 2.78 -49.69
C ILE A 14 -5.01 1.26 -49.59
N ASN A 15 -4.51 0.55 -50.61
CA ASN A 15 -4.40 -0.90 -50.62
C ASN A 15 -3.06 -1.33 -49.99
N ASN A 16 -3.02 -1.50 -48.66
CA ASN A 16 -1.88 -2.13 -48.00
C ASN A 16 -2.25 -3.52 -47.50
N LYS A 17 -1.64 -4.52 -48.14
CA LYS A 17 -1.69 -5.95 -47.85
C LYS A 17 -0.89 -6.21 -46.57
N PHE A 18 -1.55 -6.37 -45.42
CA PHE A 18 -0.92 -6.87 -44.19
C PHE A 18 -1.32 -8.33 -43.99
N ASP A 19 -0.32 -9.20 -43.93
CA ASP A 19 -0.47 -10.66 -43.78
C ASP A 19 -1.22 -11.04 -42.50
N GLU A 20 -2.33 -11.75 -42.69
CA GLU A 20 -3.41 -11.95 -41.72
C GLU A 20 -3.26 -13.20 -40.84
N LYS A 21 -2.05 -13.75 -40.63
CA LYS A 21 -1.96 -15.16 -40.18
C LYS A 21 -1.72 -15.49 -38.70
N ILE A 22 -1.37 -14.56 -37.78
CA ILE A 22 -0.91 -15.03 -36.43
C ILE A 22 -1.51 -14.38 -35.17
N LYS A 23 -2.38 -13.35 -35.21
CA LYS A 23 -2.83 -12.71 -33.95
C LYS A 23 -4.33 -12.46 -33.80
N GLN A 24 -5.18 -13.41 -34.18
CA GLN A 24 -6.57 -13.38 -33.75
C GLN A 24 -6.72 -14.18 -32.45
N LEU A 25 -6.72 -13.46 -31.32
CA LEU A 25 -7.18 -13.98 -30.04
C LEU A 25 -8.68 -14.27 -30.20
N ASP A 26 -9.03 -15.54 -30.41
CA ASP A 26 -10.41 -15.96 -30.66
C ASP A 26 -11.25 -15.80 -29.38
N SER A 27 -11.90 -14.64 -29.27
CA SER A 27 -12.82 -14.29 -28.19
C SER A 27 -14.04 -15.21 -28.16
N ASN A 28 -14.34 -15.90 -29.26
CA ASN A 28 -15.52 -16.77 -29.39
C ASN A 28 -15.25 -18.23 -29.00
N ARG A 29 -14.01 -18.59 -28.61
CA ARG A 29 -13.63 -19.96 -28.24
C ARG A 29 -14.51 -20.58 -27.14
N TRP A 30 -15.08 -19.75 -26.27
CA TRP A 30 -15.90 -20.16 -25.13
C TRP A 30 -17.40 -19.97 -25.35
N VAL A 31 -17.79 -19.20 -26.37
CA VAL A 31 -19.18 -18.79 -26.61
C VAL A 31 -20.06 -19.97 -27.02
N ASN A 32 -19.48 -20.98 -27.68
CA ASN A 32 -20.20 -22.19 -28.10
C ASN A 32 -20.25 -23.29 -27.03
N THR A 33 -19.54 -23.11 -25.90
CA THR A 33 -19.56 -24.06 -24.78
C THR A 33 -20.62 -23.73 -23.72
N ILE A 34 -21.26 -22.57 -23.84
CA ILE A 34 -22.34 -22.12 -22.95
C ILE A 34 -23.68 -22.51 -23.58
N SER A 35 -24.48 -23.30 -22.87
CA SER A 35 -25.79 -23.76 -23.36
C SER A 35 -26.72 -22.57 -23.65
N LYS A 36 -27.14 -22.41 -24.91
CA LYS A 36 -28.06 -21.35 -25.34
C LYS A 36 -29.49 -21.64 -24.91
N LYS A 37 -30.06 -20.79 -24.05
CA LYS A 37 -31.51 -20.69 -23.82
C LYS A 37 -32.06 -19.56 -24.69
N THR A 38 -33.00 -19.87 -25.58
CA THR A 38 -33.70 -18.91 -26.44
C THR A 38 -34.69 -18.08 -25.62
N THR A 39 -34.88 -16.79 -25.96
CA THR A 39 -36.17 -16.11 -26.13
C THR A 39 -36.00 -14.59 -26.27
N TYR A 40 -36.82 -14.05 -27.17
CA TYR A 40 -36.89 -12.73 -27.79
C TYR A 40 -37.08 -11.51 -26.87
N GLY A 41 -36.60 -10.37 -27.37
CA GLY A 41 -37.29 -9.08 -27.26
C GLY A 41 -36.77 -8.12 -26.20
N THR A 42 -36.33 -6.93 -26.64
CA THR A 42 -36.75 -5.59 -26.14
C THR A 42 -35.65 -4.57 -26.44
N LYS A 43 -35.91 -3.69 -27.43
CA LYS A 43 -35.12 -2.50 -27.72
C LYS A 43 -35.59 -1.38 -26.78
N ASN A 44 -34.70 -0.84 -25.94
CA ASN A 44 -35.00 0.38 -25.16
C ASN A 44 -34.06 1.52 -25.55
N SER A 45 -34.70 2.63 -25.95
CA SER A 45 -34.14 3.94 -26.28
C SER A 45 -33.45 4.59 -25.08
N TYR A 46 -32.22 5.06 -25.23
CA TYR A 46 -31.48 5.75 -24.15
C TYR A 46 -31.54 7.27 -24.33
N GLY A 47 -32.44 7.91 -23.59
CA GLY A 47 -32.55 9.37 -23.51
C GLY A 47 -31.47 10.01 -22.63
N SER A 48 -30.87 11.09 -23.14
CA SER A 48 -30.25 12.28 -22.52
C SER A 48 -29.44 12.19 -21.19
N VAL A 49 -29.89 11.46 -20.17
CA VAL A 49 -29.40 11.48 -18.78
C VAL A 49 -27.96 10.92 -18.63
N LYS A 50 -27.49 10.12 -19.59
CA LYS A 50 -26.14 9.53 -19.56
C LYS A 50 -25.00 10.55 -19.75
N LYS A 51 -25.27 11.76 -20.27
CA LYS A 51 -24.20 12.70 -20.66
C LYS A 51 -23.44 13.33 -19.48
N TYR A 52 -24.10 13.50 -18.33
CA TYR A 52 -23.49 14.16 -17.15
C TYR A 52 -23.30 13.24 -15.93
N SER A 53 -23.79 12.00 -15.99
CA SER A 53 -23.70 11.04 -14.89
C SER A 53 -22.24 10.72 -14.51
N LEU A 54 -21.35 10.59 -15.49
CA LEU A 54 -19.92 10.34 -15.24
C LEU A 54 -19.25 11.52 -14.51
N ALA A 55 -19.53 12.75 -14.95
CA ALA A 55 -18.95 13.97 -14.35
C ALA A 55 -19.42 14.15 -12.90
N ALA A 56 -20.71 13.88 -12.62
CA ALA A 56 -21.25 13.92 -11.27
C ALA A 56 -20.59 12.89 -10.34
N ILE A 57 -20.37 11.65 -10.81
CA ILE A 57 -19.69 10.61 -10.04
C ILE A 57 -18.23 11.00 -9.74
N LEU A 58 -17.50 11.53 -10.73
CA LEU A 58 -16.12 12.00 -10.54
C LEU A 58 -16.06 13.18 -9.57
N PHE A 59 -17.01 14.10 -9.64
CA PHE A 59 -17.09 15.25 -8.73
C PHE A 59 -17.34 14.83 -7.27
N VAL A 60 -18.30 13.92 -7.06
CA VAL A 60 -18.60 13.37 -5.73
C VAL A 60 -17.42 12.54 -5.19
N SER A 61 -16.78 11.74 -6.04
CA SER A 61 -15.56 11.00 -5.67
C SER A 61 -14.42 11.96 -5.29
N GLY A 62 -14.25 13.07 -6.01
CA GLY A 62 -13.27 14.10 -5.70
C GLY A 62 -13.51 14.74 -4.33
N LEU A 63 -14.75 15.09 -4.01
CA LEU A 63 -15.12 15.66 -2.70
C LEU A 63 -14.83 14.70 -1.53
N LEU A 64 -15.09 13.40 -1.70
CA LEU A 64 -14.79 12.38 -0.69
C LEU A 64 -13.28 12.20 -0.50
N LEU A 65 -12.51 12.13 -1.60
CA LEU A 65 -11.06 12.01 -1.55
C LEU A 65 -10.40 13.23 -0.90
N VAL A 66 -10.85 14.45 -1.23
CA VAL A 66 -10.35 15.69 -0.61
C VAL A 66 -10.58 15.68 0.89
N SER A 67 -11.72 15.16 1.36
CA SER A 67 -12.03 15.08 2.79
C SER A 67 -11.14 14.09 3.53
N ALA A 68 -10.90 12.91 2.94
CA ALA A 68 -9.99 11.91 3.49
C ALA A 68 -8.55 12.45 3.56
N VAL A 69 -8.05 13.01 2.45
CA VAL A 69 -6.71 13.61 2.38
C VAL A 69 -6.57 14.76 3.37
N LYS A 70 -7.56 15.65 3.48
CA LYS A 70 -7.54 16.78 4.43
C LYS A 70 -7.53 16.33 5.89
N ASN A 71 -8.21 15.23 6.20
CA ASN A 71 -8.23 14.69 7.56
C ASN A 71 -6.87 14.08 7.95
N GLU A 72 -6.27 13.31 7.05
CA GLU A 72 -4.93 12.75 7.27
C GLU A 72 -3.86 13.85 7.33
N THR A 73 -3.88 14.82 6.42
CA THR A 73 -2.90 15.92 6.44
C THR A 73 -3.02 16.76 7.71
N ARG A 74 -4.23 16.96 8.25
CA ARG A 74 -4.42 17.62 9.56
C ARG A 74 -3.88 16.79 10.72
N ASN A 75 -4.00 15.46 10.67
CA ASN A 75 -3.41 14.58 11.69
C ASN A 75 -1.88 14.61 11.62
N LEU A 76 -1.32 14.52 10.41
CA LEU A 76 0.12 14.65 10.19
C LEU A 76 0.64 16.03 10.65
N GLN A 77 -0.09 17.11 10.37
CA GLN A 77 0.29 18.45 10.81
C GLN A 77 0.33 18.56 12.35
N LYS A 78 -0.63 17.96 13.06
CA LYS A 78 -0.58 17.90 14.53
C LYS A 78 0.63 17.13 15.05
N ALA A 79 0.94 16.00 14.43
CA ALA A 79 2.11 15.22 14.79
C ALA A 79 3.40 16.03 14.54
N ILE A 80 3.54 16.68 13.38
CA ILE A 80 4.67 17.55 13.05
C ILE A 80 4.83 18.66 14.08
N ASN A 81 3.75 19.37 14.42
CA ASN A 81 3.79 20.46 15.40
C ASN A 81 4.19 19.94 16.81
N ASN A 82 3.73 18.76 17.20
CA ASN A 82 4.12 18.15 18.48
C ASN A 82 5.59 17.73 18.50
N LEU A 83 6.10 17.21 17.37
CA LEU A 83 7.52 16.89 17.21
C LEU A 83 8.37 18.16 17.24
N GLU A 84 7.95 19.22 16.56
CA GLU A 84 8.63 20.53 16.56
C GLU A 84 8.71 21.09 17.98
N ALA A 85 7.60 21.10 18.73
CA ALA A 85 7.58 21.51 20.13
C ALA A 85 8.52 20.66 21.01
N SER A 86 8.55 19.34 20.78
CA SER A 86 9.46 18.44 21.51
C SER A 86 10.93 18.72 21.20
N ILE A 87 11.25 19.05 19.94
CA ILE A 87 12.60 19.45 19.52
C ILE A 87 13.00 20.77 20.16
N ASP A 88 12.10 21.74 20.21
CA ASP A 88 12.37 23.04 20.84
C ASP A 88 12.63 22.91 22.34
N VAL A 89 11.84 22.10 23.04
CA VAL A 89 12.09 21.76 24.46
C VAL A 89 13.45 21.08 24.63
N ALA A 90 13.77 20.09 23.79
CA ALA A 90 15.06 19.41 23.86
C ALA A 90 16.24 20.36 23.60
N LYS A 91 16.09 21.28 22.63
CA LYS A 91 17.07 22.31 22.31
C LYS A 91 17.25 23.31 23.46
N PHE A 92 16.17 23.69 24.13
CA PHE A 92 16.22 24.52 25.33
C PHE A 92 16.97 23.82 26.47
N ASN A 93 16.60 22.58 26.78
CA ASN A 93 17.26 21.79 27.83
C ASN A 93 18.76 21.59 27.55
N LEU A 94 19.13 21.37 26.29
CA LEU A 94 20.52 21.25 25.89
C LEU A 94 21.29 22.57 26.07
N LYS A 95 20.69 23.71 25.71
CA LYS A 95 21.30 25.02 25.98
C LYS A 95 21.49 25.27 27.47
N GLN A 96 20.51 24.91 28.28
CA GLN A 96 20.62 25.01 29.74
C GLN A 96 21.74 24.12 30.27
N ALA A 97 21.81 22.86 29.84
CA ALA A 97 22.88 21.94 30.24
C ALA A 97 24.28 22.40 29.81
N ILE A 98 24.40 23.02 28.63
CA ILE A 98 25.66 23.64 28.18
C ILE A 98 26.04 24.78 29.12
N LEU A 99 25.11 25.69 29.42
CA LEU A 99 25.36 26.81 30.31
C LEU A 99 25.74 26.34 31.73
N ASP A 100 25.01 25.37 32.28
CA ASP A 100 25.32 24.76 33.58
C ASP A 100 26.71 24.12 33.56
N ASN A 101 27.08 23.42 32.48
CA ASN A 101 28.41 22.84 32.33
C ASN A 101 29.49 23.92 32.21
N GLU A 102 29.26 24.99 31.45
CA GLU A 102 30.19 26.14 31.38
C GLU A 102 30.39 26.78 32.75
N VAL A 103 29.31 26.96 33.52
CA VAL A 103 29.40 27.47 34.90
C VAL A 103 30.19 26.50 35.78
N ILE A 104 29.90 25.20 35.76
CA ILE A 104 30.61 24.20 36.59
C ILE A 104 32.08 24.08 36.19
N THR A 105 32.38 24.17 34.89
CA THR A 105 33.73 24.03 34.34
C THR A 105 34.52 25.33 34.27
N ALA A 106 33.92 26.46 34.68
CA ALA A 106 34.62 27.73 34.77
C ALA A 106 35.81 27.60 35.73
N PRO A 107 37.00 28.14 35.38
CA PRO A 107 38.22 27.94 36.16
C PRO A 107 38.10 28.43 37.60
N GLU A 108 37.34 29.52 37.81
CA GLU A 108 37.07 30.08 39.14
C GLU A 108 36.19 29.16 40.00
N ASN A 109 35.15 28.56 39.41
CA ASN A 109 34.29 27.60 40.10
C ASN A 109 35.03 26.29 40.39
N ILE A 110 35.79 25.76 39.43
CA ILE A 110 36.65 24.59 39.64
C ILE A 110 37.64 24.86 40.79
N PHE A 111 38.27 26.04 40.81
CA PHE A 111 39.19 26.41 41.88
C PHE A 111 38.51 26.46 43.25
N ARG A 112 37.30 27.04 43.32
CA ARG A 112 36.51 27.09 44.56
C ARG A 112 36.14 25.68 45.05
N LEU A 113 35.64 24.84 44.15
CA LEU A 113 35.31 23.43 44.44
C LEU A 113 36.55 22.63 44.84
N ALA A 114 37.68 22.85 44.17
CA ALA A 114 38.93 22.19 44.52
C ALA A 114 39.40 22.59 45.92
N LYS A 115 39.30 23.87 46.29
CA LYS A 115 39.64 24.32 47.65
C LYS A 115 38.73 23.72 48.72
N GLU A 116 37.45 23.52 48.41
CA GLU A 116 36.44 23.04 49.35
C GLU A 116 36.45 21.51 49.50
N TYR A 117 36.58 20.76 48.40
CA TYR A 117 36.41 19.31 48.36
C TYR A 117 37.69 18.53 48.06
N LEU A 118 38.65 19.10 47.32
CA LEU A 118 39.96 18.48 47.15
C LEU A 118 40.85 18.93 48.30
N ASN A 119 41.18 17.99 49.19
CA ASN A 119 42.18 18.23 50.21
C ASN A 119 43.47 18.65 49.49
N THR A 120 43.87 19.92 49.62
CA THR A 120 45.00 20.54 48.91
C THR A 120 46.33 19.81 49.15
N SER A 121 46.37 18.92 50.14
CA SER A 121 47.40 17.92 50.34
C SER A 121 47.24 16.71 49.40
N LEU A 122 47.28 16.93 48.08
CA LEU A 122 47.46 15.83 47.13
C LEU A 122 48.85 15.20 47.38
N VAL A 123 48.90 14.09 48.12
CA VAL A 123 50.11 13.29 48.29
C VAL A 123 50.44 12.66 46.93
N SER A 124 51.51 13.15 46.29
CA SER A 124 51.95 12.65 44.98
C SER A 124 52.20 11.15 45.03
N TYR A 125 51.53 10.38 44.18
CA TYR A 125 51.73 8.93 44.07
C TYR A 125 52.94 8.64 43.18
N LYS A 126 53.84 7.75 43.61
CA LYS A 126 55.01 7.37 42.80
C LYS A 126 54.55 6.52 41.62
N ARG A 127 55.10 6.80 40.44
CA ARG A 127 54.81 6.07 39.18
C ARG A 127 55.05 4.55 39.31
N SER A 128 55.96 4.13 40.18
CA SER A 128 56.24 2.72 40.49
C SER A 128 55.12 2.00 41.25
N GLN A 129 54.18 2.73 41.84
CA GLN A 129 53.02 2.17 42.54
C GLN A 129 51.86 1.86 41.58
N ILE A 130 51.97 2.22 40.29
CA ILE A 130 50.96 1.99 39.27
C ILE A 130 51.38 0.77 38.44
N LYS A 131 50.65 -0.34 38.57
CA LYS A 131 50.97 -1.62 37.92
C LYS A 131 50.69 -1.52 36.40
N GLN A 132 51.76 -1.61 35.60
CA GLN A 132 51.80 -1.81 34.12
C GLN A 132 50.50 -1.53 33.35
N LEU A 133 50.31 -0.30 32.89
CA LEU A 133 49.19 0.08 32.00
C LEU A 133 49.61 0.34 30.54
N SER A 134 50.91 0.43 30.21
CA SER A 134 51.34 0.86 28.87
C SER A 134 51.31 -0.25 27.83
N ASP A 135 51.73 -1.47 28.17
CA ASP A 135 52.10 -2.48 27.16
C ASP A 135 50.92 -3.38 26.76
N GLU A 136 49.86 -3.45 27.55
CA GLU A 136 48.66 -4.26 27.26
C GLU A 136 47.69 -3.55 26.29
N ASN A 137 47.59 -2.22 26.37
CA ASN A 137 46.59 -1.44 25.62
C ASN A 137 46.78 -1.48 24.10
N GLU A 138 48.01 -1.60 23.60
CA GLU A 138 48.28 -1.72 22.16
C GLU A 138 47.89 -3.09 21.57
N LYS A 139 48.01 -4.17 22.35
CA LYS A 139 47.65 -5.53 21.89
C LYS A 139 46.14 -5.74 21.82
N PHE A 140 45.37 -5.18 22.75
CA PHE A 140 43.91 -5.34 22.77
C PHE A 140 43.18 -4.61 21.63
N THR A 141 43.73 -3.52 21.10
CA THR A 141 43.07 -2.72 20.05
C THR A 141 43.21 -3.33 18.65
N LYS A 142 44.35 -3.96 18.32
CA LYS A 142 44.59 -4.60 17.01
C LYS A 142 43.82 -5.92 16.82
N VAL A 143 43.77 -6.77 17.84
CA VAL A 143 43.12 -8.10 17.75
C VAL A 143 41.58 -7.99 17.65
N ASN A 144 40.98 -7.01 18.34
CA ASN A 144 39.53 -6.82 18.34
C ASN A 144 38.98 -6.26 17.02
N LYS A 145 39.72 -5.38 16.33
CA LYS A 145 39.29 -4.82 15.03
C LYS A 145 39.27 -5.88 13.93
N ILE A 146 40.32 -6.70 13.83
CA ILE A 146 40.47 -7.70 12.75
C ILE A 146 39.46 -8.84 12.88
N LYS A 147 39.18 -9.33 14.11
CA LYS A 147 38.21 -10.42 14.32
C LYS A 147 36.76 -10.00 14.08
N LYS A 148 36.34 -8.82 14.54
CA LYS A 148 34.94 -8.37 14.38
C LYS A 148 34.54 -8.15 12.92
N GLU A 149 35.43 -7.62 12.09
CA GLU A 149 35.11 -7.29 10.69
C GLU A 149 35.00 -8.54 9.80
N LYS A 150 35.89 -9.53 9.99
CA LYS A 150 35.91 -10.76 9.19
C LYS A 150 34.73 -11.69 9.51
N ILE A 151 34.30 -11.73 10.77
CA ILE A 151 33.14 -12.51 11.22
C ILE A 151 31.82 -11.92 10.67
N ASN A 152 31.66 -10.60 10.71
CA ASN A 152 30.45 -9.95 10.18
C ASN A 152 30.32 -10.10 8.66
N LYS A 153 31.41 -9.93 7.88
CA LYS A 153 31.36 -10.08 6.41
C LYS A 153 30.94 -11.49 5.97
N LYS A 154 31.45 -12.55 6.61
CA LYS A 154 31.09 -13.95 6.28
C LYS A 154 29.63 -14.27 6.64
N LYS A 155 29.16 -13.79 7.80
CA LYS A 155 27.77 -14.02 8.26
C LYS A 155 26.75 -13.32 7.36
N ILE A 156 27.05 -12.08 6.90
CA ILE A 156 26.19 -11.33 5.98
C ILE A 156 26.11 -12.01 4.61
N LYS A 157 27.24 -12.53 4.08
CA LYS A 157 27.26 -13.22 2.79
C LYS A 157 26.40 -14.49 2.80
N ASN A 158 26.54 -15.32 3.83
CA ASN A 158 25.76 -16.56 3.98
C ASN A 158 24.25 -16.30 4.14
N LEU A 159 23.86 -15.22 4.84
CA LEU A 159 22.46 -14.84 4.98
C LEU A 159 21.87 -14.39 3.63
N SER A 160 22.64 -13.61 2.85
CA SER A 160 22.23 -13.17 1.52
C SER A 160 22.02 -14.35 0.56
N ASP A 161 22.92 -15.33 0.60
CA ASP A 161 22.83 -16.51 -0.27
C ASP A 161 21.62 -17.38 0.09
N ASN A 162 21.30 -17.54 1.38
CA ASN A 162 20.09 -18.26 1.81
C ASN A 162 18.80 -17.57 1.31
N ILE A 163 18.69 -16.25 1.48
CA ILE A 163 17.54 -15.47 1.00
C ILE A 163 17.38 -15.61 -0.53
N LYS A 164 18.48 -15.53 -1.28
CA LYS A 164 18.44 -15.73 -2.75
C LYS A 164 17.90 -17.11 -3.12
N THR A 165 18.34 -18.17 -2.45
CA THR A 165 17.82 -19.53 -2.72
C THR A 165 16.33 -19.67 -2.40
N GLN A 166 15.85 -19.04 -1.33
CA GLN A 166 14.42 -19.07 -0.98
C GLN A 166 13.57 -18.32 -2.02
N VAL A 167 14.06 -17.17 -2.51
CA VAL A 167 13.38 -16.39 -3.55
C VAL A 167 13.34 -17.18 -4.87
N ALA A 168 14.45 -17.81 -5.27
CA ALA A 168 14.50 -18.65 -6.48
C ALA A 168 13.48 -19.79 -6.43
N LYS A 169 13.38 -20.52 -5.31
CA LYS A 169 12.38 -21.58 -5.11
C LYS A 169 10.94 -21.07 -5.26
N ARG A 170 10.62 -19.90 -4.69
CA ARG A 170 9.28 -19.29 -4.81
C ARG A 170 8.95 -18.89 -6.26
N ILE A 171 9.93 -18.39 -7.02
CA ILE A 171 9.76 -18.03 -8.43
C ILE A 171 9.49 -19.28 -9.28
N GLU A 172 10.23 -20.37 -9.03
CA GLU A 172 10.04 -21.63 -9.72
C GLU A 172 8.65 -22.22 -9.50
N ILE A 173 8.16 -22.24 -8.25
CA ILE A 173 6.79 -22.68 -7.91
C ILE A 173 5.76 -21.86 -8.70
N LYS A 174 5.82 -20.53 -8.61
CA LYS A 174 4.88 -19.64 -9.33
C LYS A 174 4.91 -19.84 -10.84
N LYS A 175 6.08 -20.10 -11.42
CA LYS A 175 6.22 -20.36 -12.87
C LYS A 175 5.49 -21.65 -13.26
N THR A 176 5.57 -22.69 -12.43
CA THR A 176 4.84 -23.96 -12.69
C THR A 176 3.33 -23.79 -12.53
N GLU A 177 2.86 -23.03 -11.54
CA GLU A 177 1.44 -22.72 -11.35
C GLU A 177 0.88 -21.97 -12.56
N MET A 178 1.58 -20.94 -13.06
CA MET A 178 1.16 -20.22 -14.26
C MET A 178 1.11 -21.12 -15.49
N ARG A 179 2.03 -22.07 -15.63
CA ARG A 179 2.03 -23.03 -16.75
C ARG A 179 0.81 -23.94 -16.70
N LYS A 180 0.43 -24.44 -15.51
CA LYS A 180 -0.81 -25.21 -15.31
C LYS A 180 -2.06 -24.37 -15.64
N LEU A 181 -2.11 -23.12 -15.20
CA LEU A 181 -3.22 -22.21 -15.54
C LEU A 181 -3.31 -21.93 -17.05
N GLN A 182 -2.16 -21.78 -17.70
CA GLN A 182 -2.08 -21.59 -19.15
C GLN A 182 -2.55 -22.84 -19.90
N GLU A 183 -2.20 -24.04 -19.46
CA GLU A 183 -2.71 -25.31 -19.99
C GLU A 183 -4.23 -25.43 -19.80
N LEU A 184 -4.77 -25.08 -18.63
CA LEU A 184 -6.21 -25.03 -18.37
C LEU A 184 -6.94 -24.03 -19.27
N TYR A 185 -6.31 -22.89 -19.56
CA TYR A 185 -6.85 -21.88 -20.47
C TYR A 185 -6.90 -22.37 -21.92
N TYR A 186 -5.86 -23.08 -22.38
CA TYR A 186 -5.81 -23.63 -23.74
C TYR A 186 -6.72 -24.84 -23.92
N ASN A 187 -6.85 -25.71 -22.91
CA ASN A 187 -7.74 -26.88 -22.94
C ASN A 187 -8.78 -26.81 -21.81
N PRO A 188 -9.87 -26.06 -22.00
CA PRO A 188 -10.85 -25.83 -20.96
C PRO A 188 -11.74 -27.02 -20.63
N SER A 189 -11.75 -28.02 -21.51
CA SER A 189 -12.43 -29.29 -21.29
C SER A 189 -11.86 -30.03 -20.08
N SER A 190 -10.58 -29.81 -19.74
CA SER A 190 -9.87 -30.43 -18.61
C SER A 190 -10.28 -29.91 -17.22
N ILE A 191 -11.01 -28.79 -17.15
CA ILE A 191 -11.52 -28.26 -15.87
C ILE A 191 -12.58 -29.23 -15.29
N PRO A 192 -12.52 -29.56 -13.99
CA PRO A 192 -13.49 -30.45 -13.35
C PRO A 192 -14.94 -30.01 -13.54
N LYS A 193 -15.85 -30.98 -13.71
CA LYS A 193 -17.27 -30.71 -13.93
C LYS A 193 -17.91 -29.98 -12.75
N GLU A 194 -17.57 -30.31 -11.49
CA GLU A 194 -18.07 -29.58 -10.30
C GLU A 194 -17.78 -28.08 -10.37
N ILE A 195 -16.56 -27.69 -10.75
CA ILE A 195 -16.18 -26.27 -10.80
C ILE A 195 -16.95 -25.56 -11.92
N LYS A 196 -17.11 -26.19 -13.08
CA LYS A 196 -17.92 -25.63 -14.17
C LYS A 196 -19.37 -25.41 -13.75
N THR A 197 -19.96 -26.38 -13.03
CA THR A 197 -21.34 -26.27 -12.55
C THR A 197 -21.48 -25.18 -11.48
N GLN A 198 -20.56 -25.08 -10.53
CA GLN A 198 -20.60 -24.03 -9.51
C GLN A 198 -20.48 -22.63 -10.12
N VAL A 199 -19.55 -22.45 -11.06
CA VAL A 199 -19.39 -21.17 -11.76
C VAL A 199 -20.62 -20.85 -12.60
N ALA A 200 -21.22 -21.82 -13.28
CA ALA A 200 -22.46 -21.63 -14.04
C ALA A 200 -23.64 -21.22 -13.14
N VAL A 201 -23.80 -21.89 -12.00
CA VAL A 201 -24.84 -21.57 -10.99
C VAL A 201 -24.64 -20.15 -10.46
N GLN A 202 -23.41 -19.77 -10.09
CA GLN A 202 -23.12 -18.41 -9.62
C GLN A 202 -23.38 -17.35 -10.71
N ILE A 203 -23.04 -17.64 -11.97
CA ILE A 203 -23.33 -16.73 -13.08
C ILE A 203 -24.85 -16.57 -13.27
N GLU A 204 -25.62 -17.65 -13.15
CA GLU A 204 -27.08 -17.61 -13.27
C GLU A 204 -27.74 -16.87 -12.10
N GLU A 205 -27.29 -17.13 -10.86
CA GLU A 205 -27.70 -16.39 -9.67
C GLU A 205 -27.42 -14.89 -9.83
N LYS A 206 -26.19 -14.52 -10.19
CA LYS A 206 -25.83 -13.10 -10.41
C LYS A 206 -26.58 -12.46 -11.56
N LYS A 207 -26.85 -13.21 -12.63
CA LYS A 207 -27.69 -12.72 -13.74
C LYS A 207 -29.13 -12.47 -13.29
N ASN A 208 -29.67 -13.35 -12.43
CA ASN A 208 -31.00 -13.19 -11.86
C ASN A 208 -31.04 -12.04 -10.84
N GLU A 209 -30.02 -11.88 -10.00
CA GLU A 209 -29.87 -10.70 -9.12
C GLU A 209 -29.87 -9.41 -9.94
N ILE A 210 -29.08 -9.34 -11.01
CA ILE A 210 -29.04 -8.17 -11.90
C ILE A 210 -30.40 -7.93 -12.54
N ARG A 211 -31.07 -8.98 -13.03
CA ARG A 211 -32.41 -8.85 -13.62
C ARG A 211 -33.45 -8.36 -12.60
N ASN A 212 -33.40 -8.87 -11.38
CA ASN A 212 -34.29 -8.47 -10.29
C ASN A 212 -34.05 -7.01 -9.87
N ILE A 213 -32.79 -6.54 -9.90
CA ILE A 213 -32.46 -5.12 -9.69
C ILE A 213 -33.15 -4.23 -10.73
N TYR A 214 -33.29 -4.67 -11.99
CA TYR A 214 -33.98 -3.91 -13.03
C TYR A 214 -35.51 -4.05 -12.98
N SER A 215 -36.04 -5.23 -12.64
CA SER A 215 -37.48 -5.52 -12.70
C SER A 215 -38.24 -5.14 -11.43
N ALA A 216 -37.62 -5.28 -10.25
CA ALA A 216 -38.21 -5.00 -8.95
C ALA A 216 -37.20 -4.25 -8.05
N PRO A 217 -36.84 -3.01 -8.39
CA PRO A 217 -35.84 -2.24 -7.65
C PRO A 217 -36.26 -1.92 -6.21
N LYS A 218 -37.53 -2.12 -5.83
CA LYS A 218 -38.02 -1.88 -4.46
C LYS A 218 -37.77 -3.07 -3.53
N ASP A 219 -37.73 -4.30 -4.04
CA ASP A 219 -37.64 -5.52 -3.23
C ASP A 219 -36.19 -5.81 -2.76
N ILE A 220 -35.20 -5.23 -3.45
CA ILE A 220 -33.77 -5.27 -3.10
C ILE A 220 -33.38 -4.38 -1.90
N PHE A 221 -34.32 -3.60 -1.35
CA PHE A 221 -34.12 -2.77 -0.16
C PHE A 221 -34.55 -3.50 1.14
N THR A 222 -34.90 -4.78 1.08
CA THR A 222 -35.31 -5.55 2.27
C THR A 222 -34.14 -5.79 3.24
N LEU A 223 -34.45 -5.57 4.53
CA LEU A 223 -33.74 -5.74 5.82
C LEU A 223 -32.20 -5.77 5.89
N GLU A 224 -31.48 -6.53 5.06
CA GLU A 224 -30.03 -6.73 5.22
C GLU A 224 -29.23 -5.47 4.84
N ARG A 225 -29.63 -4.78 3.76
CA ARG A 225 -29.06 -3.48 3.38
C ARG A 225 -29.48 -2.38 4.34
N VAL A 226 -30.74 -2.35 4.77
CA VAL A 226 -31.26 -1.38 5.76
C VAL A 226 -30.56 -1.56 7.12
N GLY A 227 -30.24 -2.79 7.52
CA GLY A 227 -29.44 -3.08 8.72
C GLY A 227 -28.03 -2.50 8.64
N ARG A 228 -27.34 -2.64 7.50
CA ARG A 228 -26.02 -2.01 7.29
C ARG A 228 -26.11 -0.48 7.27
N TRP A 229 -27.18 0.08 6.70
CA TRP A 229 -27.45 1.51 6.76
C TRP A 229 -27.77 2.00 8.18
N SER A 230 -28.51 1.23 8.98
CA SER A 230 -28.82 1.52 10.39
C SER A 230 -27.54 1.63 11.22
N VAL A 231 -26.60 0.70 11.07
CA VAL A 231 -25.28 0.77 11.74
C VAL A 231 -24.52 2.03 11.33
N ILE A 232 -24.54 2.40 10.05
CA ILE A 232 -23.94 3.65 9.56
C ILE A 232 -24.62 4.88 10.15
N GLN A 233 -25.94 4.83 10.39
CA GLN A 233 -26.66 5.92 11.06
C GLN A 233 -26.27 6.06 12.53
N VAL A 234 -26.08 4.93 13.25
CA VAL A 234 -25.59 4.93 14.64
C VAL A 234 -24.17 5.51 14.73
N VAL A 235 -23.28 5.15 13.81
CA VAL A 235 -21.92 5.72 13.75
C VAL A 235 -21.93 7.23 13.43
N LYS A 236 -22.82 7.68 12.54
CA LYS A 236 -22.99 9.11 12.23
C LYS A 236 -23.51 9.91 13.43
N LEU A 237 -24.46 9.36 14.20
CA LEU A 237 -24.96 9.96 15.44
C LEU A 237 -23.83 10.11 16.48
N PHE A 238 -22.98 9.08 16.62
CA PHE A 238 -21.81 9.10 17.52
C PHE A 238 -20.76 10.15 17.15
N LEU A 239 -20.66 10.50 15.86
CA LEU A 239 -19.77 11.53 15.32
C LEU A 239 -20.42 12.93 15.25
N GLY A 240 -21.63 13.11 15.80
CA GLY A 240 -22.32 14.40 15.86
C GLY A 240 -22.91 14.88 14.52
N MET A 241 -23.08 13.99 13.54
CA MET A 241 -23.70 14.30 12.25
C MET A 241 -25.22 14.03 12.30
N PRO A 242 -26.07 14.85 11.64
CA PRO A 242 -27.52 14.69 11.68
C PRO A 242 -27.97 13.40 10.99
N VAL A 243 -28.84 12.64 11.64
CA VAL A 243 -29.42 11.39 11.13
C VAL A 243 -30.57 11.72 10.18
N ILE A 244 -30.39 11.42 8.90
CA ILE A 244 -31.41 11.66 7.87
C ILE A 244 -32.07 10.31 7.53
N PRO A 245 -33.39 10.14 7.76
CA PRO A 245 -34.06 8.90 7.39
C PRO A 245 -34.01 8.72 5.86
N GLY A 246 -33.54 7.56 5.41
CA GLY A 246 -33.50 7.23 3.99
C GLY A 246 -34.92 7.08 3.44
N ARG A 247 -35.19 7.69 2.28
CA ARG A 247 -36.35 7.38 1.44
C ARG A 247 -36.10 6.14 0.61
#